data_AF-A0A3D1V5E3-F1
#
_entry.id   AF-A0A3D1V5E3-F1
#
_cell.length_a   1.000
_cell.length_b   1.000
_cell.length_c   1.000
_cell.angle_alpha   90.00
_cell.angle_beta   90.00
_cell.angle_gamma   90.00
#
_symmetry.space_group_name_H-M   'P 1'
#
loop_
_entity.id
_entity.type
_entity.pdbx_description
1 polymer ?
#
loop_
_entity_poly.entity_id
_entity_poly.type
_entity_poly.pdbx_seq_one_letter_code
_entity_poly.pdbx_strand_id
1 'polypeptide(L)'
;QDNPRVLLDGAHNPEKVASLARNLEHLYPHQRKLIIFGALESKSHASMLASLSPLAGLVIATMPRVLAKPATDAAEIAAEVIGDVEVIIEPSPERAIEIALARAEPDDLVVVTGSLYLVGNIRERWYPSEAILSQSNCWPRTTPLGLWDPPLLAKET
;
A
#
# COMPACT_ATOMS: atom_id res chain seq x y z
N GLN A 1 -1.54 -6.74 10.55
CA GLN A 1 -2.99 -6.85 10.29
C GLN A 1 -3.15 -8.00 9.35
N ASP A 2 -3.93 -8.99 9.76
CA ASP A 2 -3.84 -10.31 9.13
C ASP A 2 -5.14 -10.73 8.44
N ASN A 3 -6.30 -10.17 8.83
CA ASN A 3 -7.61 -10.39 8.20
C ASN A 3 -8.34 -9.05 7.93
N PRO A 4 -8.36 -8.54 6.68
CA PRO A 4 -7.55 -8.98 5.54
C PRO A 4 -6.06 -8.64 5.75
N ARG A 5 -5.19 -9.37 5.06
CA ARG A 5 -3.74 -9.09 5.08
C ARG A 5 -3.45 -7.80 4.35
N VAL A 6 -2.61 -6.95 4.95
CA VAL A 6 -2.09 -5.75 4.29
C VAL A 6 -0.59 -5.87 4.07
N LEU A 7 -0.17 -5.81 2.81
CA LEU A 7 1.21 -5.76 2.38
C LEU A 7 1.59 -4.31 2.01
N LEU A 8 2.57 -3.76 2.71
CA LEU A 8 3.17 -2.48 2.38
C LEU A 8 4.49 -2.72 1.64
N ASP A 9 4.58 -2.31 0.38
CA ASP A 9 5.79 -2.51 -0.43
C ASP A 9 6.31 -1.19 -1.01
N GLY A 10 7.61 -0.95 -0.81
CA GLY A 10 8.29 0.28 -1.22
C GLY A 10 8.63 0.37 -2.71
N ALA A 11 8.17 -0.55 -3.57
CA ALA A 11 8.37 -0.49 -5.00
C ALA A 11 7.80 0.81 -5.58
N HIS A 12 8.61 1.48 -6.39
CA HIS A 12 8.33 2.84 -6.83
C HIS A 12 9.02 3.19 -8.16
N ASN A 13 9.47 2.18 -8.88
CA ASN A 13 10.01 2.28 -10.23
C ASN A 13 9.62 1.00 -11.01
N PRO A 14 9.71 1.00 -12.35
CA PRO A 14 9.28 -0.14 -13.16
C PRO A 14 9.93 -1.47 -12.76
N GLU A 15 11.25 -1.50 -12.55
CA GLU A 15 11.98 -2.73 -12.19
C GLU A 15 11.53 -3.33 -10.84
N LYS A 16 11.38 -2.48 -9.82
CA LYS A 16 10.91 -2.90 -8.49
C LYS A 16 9.46 -3.35 -8.52
N VAL A 17 8.61 -2.65 -9.27
CA VAL A 17 7.19 -3.03 -9.39
C VAL A 17 7.04 -4.33 -10.17
N ALA A 18 7.84 -4.56 -11.22
CA ALA A 18 7.89 -5.85 -11.90
C ALA A 18 8.37 -6.98 -10.98
N SER A 19 9.33 -6.69 -10.08
CA SER A 19 9.74 -7.64 -9.05
C SER A 19 8.64 -7.93 -8.03
N LEU A 20 7.92 -6.90 -7.59
CA LEU A 20 6.75 -7.05 -6.73
C LEU A 20 5.67 -7.90 -7.41
N ALA A 21 5.32 -7.62 -8.67
CA ALA A 21 4.33 -8.38 -9.43
C ALA A 21 4.65 -9.89 -9.47
N ARG A 22 5.89 -10.25 -9.82
CA ARG A 22 6.35 -11.65 -9.80
C ARG A 22 6.23 -12.29 -8.41
N ASN A 23 6.59 -11.54 -7.36
CA ASN A 23 6.48 -12.04 -5.99
C ASN A 23 5.02 -12.21 -5.56
N LEU A 24 4.11 -11.32 -5.99
CA LEU A 24 2.68 -11.44 -5.72
C LEU A 24 2.07 -12.68 -6.37
N GLU A 25 2.48 -13.02 -7.59
CA GLU A 25 2.07 -14.25 -8.26
C GLU A 25 2.61 -15.49 -7.54
N HIS A 26 3.87 -15.48 -7.12
CA HIS A 26 4.49 -16.65 -6.50
C HIS A 26 4.04 -16.89 -5.05
N LEU A 27 3.97 -15.83 -4.25
CA LEU A 27 3.67 -15.92 -2.81
C LEU A 27 2.17 -15.90 -2.51
N TYR A 28 1.37 -15.27 -3.39
CA TYR A 28 -0.07 -15.08 -3.22
C TYR A 28 -0.87 -15.46 -4.48
N PRO A 29 -0.67 -16.65 -5.07
CA PRO A 29 -1.26 -17.03 -6.35
C PRO A 29 -2.79 -17.06 -6.33
N HIS A 30 -3.40 -17.39 -5.19
CA HIS A 30 -4.85 -17.63 -5.07
C HIS A 30 -5.60 -16.50 -4.35
N GLN A 31 -4.92 -15.45 -3.90
CA GLN A 31 -5.58 -14.32 -3.22
C GLN A 31 -5.95 -13.26 -4.25
N ARG A 32 -7.18 -12.75 -4.17
CA ARG A 32 -7.58 -11.55 -4.89
C ARG A 32 -6.79 -10.36 -4.32
N LYS A 33 -6.26 -9.52 -5.20
CA LYS A 33 -5.38 -8.42 -4.82
C LYS A 33 -6.11 -7.09 -4.98
N LEU A 34 -6.26 -6.35 -3.89
CA LEU A 34 -6.75 -4.99 -3.88
C LEU A 34 -5.52 -4.07 -3.83
N ILE A 35 -5.20 -3.43 -4.95
CA ILE A 35 -3.97 -2.65 -5.09
C ILE A 35 -4.27 -1.17 -4.85
N ILE A 36 -3.68 -0.60 -3.81
CA ILE A 36 -3.63 0.84 -3.58
C ILE A 36 -2.34 1.37 -4.20
N PHE A 37 -2.47 2.22 -5.22
CA PHE A 37 -1.34 2.73 -5.97
C PHE A 37 -1.33 4.26 -5.97
N GLY A 38 -0.16 4.83 -5.66
CA GLY A 38 0.09 6.26 -5.72
C GLY A 38 1.56 6.54 -6.04
N ALA A 39 1.81 7.53 -6.89
CA ALA A 39 3.15 7.86 -7.37
C ALA A 39 3.40 9.38 -7.32
N LEU A 40 4.67 9.77 -7.56
CA LEU A 40 5.06 11.17 -7.79
C LEU A 40 5.20 11.42 -9.29
N GLU A 41 5.01 12.66 -9.74
CA GLU A 41 4.92 13.03 -11.18
C GLU A 41 6.12 12.56 -12.03
N SER A 42 7.31 12.46 -11.46
CA SER A 42 8.54 12.20 -12.23
C SER A 42 8.74 10.73 -12.66
N LYS A 43 7.69 9.91 -12.72
CA LYS A 43 7.82 8.44 -12.81
C LYS A 43 7.01 7.85 -13.95
N SER A 44 7.52 6.78 -14.57
CA SER A 44 6.77 5.98 -15.54
C SER A 44 5.72 5.11 -14.83
N HIS A 45 4.62 5.73 -14.37
CA HIS A 45 3.52 5.03 -13.71
C HIS A 45 2.77 4.08 -14.65
N ALA A 46 2.67 4.40 -15.93
CA ALA A 46 2.13 3.50 -16.96
C ALA A 46 2.78 2.11 -16.95
N SER A 47 4.12 2.04 -16.98
CA SER A 47 4.84 0.76 -16.97
C SER A 47 4.69 -0.01 -15.66
N MET A 48 4.61 0.71 -14.53
CA MET A 48 4.36 0.12 -13.22
C MET A 48 2.95 -0.49 -13.16
N LEU A 49 1.93 0.26 -13.58
CA LEU A 49 0.55 -0.22 -13.61
C LEU A 49 0.34 -1.33 -14.63
N ALA A 50 1.05 -1.33 -15.76
CA ALA A 50 1.03 -2.44 -16.71
C ALA A 50 1.48 -3.78 -16.08
N SER A 51 2.38 -3.73 -15.09
CA SER A 51 2.84 -4.93 -14.36
C SER A 51 1.85 -5.36 -13.26
N LEU A 52 1.08 -4.43 -12.69
CA LEU A 52 0.20 -4.69 -11.54
C LEU A 52 -1.24 -4.97 -11.93
N SER A 53 -1.77 -4.27 -12.94
CA SER A 53 -3.20 -4.35 -13.33
C SER A 53 -3.64 -5.78 -13.66
N PRO A 54 -2.85 -6.61 -14.37
CA PRO A 54 -3.25 -8.00 -14.65
C PRO A 54 -3.44 -8.88 -13.40
N LEU A 55 -2.88 -8.47 -12.25
CA LEU A 55 -2.98 -9.20 -10.99
C LEU A 55 -4.10 -8.66 -10.09
N ALA A 56 -4.64 -7.49 -10.41
CA ALA A 56 -5.54 -6.75 -9.52
C ALA A 56 -7.00 -7.22 -9.69
N GLY A 57 -7.68 -7.46 -8.57
CA GLY A 57 -9.14 -7.59 -8.53
C GLY A 57 -9.85 -6.27 -8.22
N LEU A 58 -9.09 -5.22 -7.90
CA LEU A 58 -9.52 -3.83 -7.71
C LEU A 58 -8.24 -2.98 -7.62
N VAL A 59 -8.25 -1.81 -8.28
CA VAL A 59 -7.22 -0.77 -8.11
C VAL A 59 -7.84 0.45 -7.43
N ILE A 60 -7.18 0.97 -6.41
CA ILE A 60 -7.51 2.24 -5.78
C ILE A 60 -6.36 3.20 -6.09
N ALA A 61 -6.61 4.14 -6.99
CA ALA A 61 -5.67 5.20 -7.32
C ALA A 61 -5.75 6.31 -6.26
N THR A 62 -4.60 6.70 -5.71
CA THR A 62 -4.51 7.68 -4.62
C THR A 62 -3.28 8.56 -4.74
N MET A 63 -3.22 9.62 -3.92
CA MET A 63 -2.13 10.61 -3.96
C MET A 63 -1.28 10.54 -2.69
N PRO A 64 0.02 10.20 -2.79
CA PRO A 64 0.92 10.28 -1.64
C PRO A 64 0.95 11.71 -1.07
N ARG A 65 0.80 11.85 0.25
CA ARG A 65 0.95 13.14 0.94
C ARG A 65 2.44 13.42 1.16
N VAL A 66 2.98 14.38 0.42
CA VAL A 66 4.41 14.75 0.44
C VAL A 66 4.59 16.25 0.59
N LEU A 67 5.55 16.66 1.41
CA LEU A 67 6.02 18.05 1.47
C LEU A 67 7.03 18.28 0.33
N ALA A 68 6.81 19.34 -0.45
CA ALA A 68 7.72 19.84 -1.49
C ALA A 68 7.92 18.99 -2.76
N LYS A 69 7.16 17.91 -2.97
CA LYS A 69 7.15 17.17 -4.24
C LYS A 69 5.72 16.97 -4.73
N PRO A 70 5.44 17.19 -6.01
CA PRO A 70 4.10 16.96 -6.54
C PRO A 70 3.82 15.45 -6.65
N ALA A 71 2.64 15.06 -6.19
CA ALA A 71 2.07 13.75 -6.42
C ALA A 71 1.38 13.74 -7.79
N THR A 72 1.41 12.59 -8.48
CA THR A 72 0.57 12.39 -9.67
C THR A 72 -0.89 12.40 -9.23
N ASP A 73 -1.77 13.04 -9.99
CA ASP A 73 -3.20 13.06 -9.72
C ASP A 73 -3.79 11.64 -9.72
N ALA A 74 -4.72 11.35 -8.81
CA ALA A 74 -5.32 10.02 -8.72
C ALA A 74 -6.12 9.64 -9.99
N ALA A 75 -6.73 10.60 -10.67
CA ALA A 75 -7.42 10.35 -11.94
C ALA A 75 -6.43 10.03 -13.08
N GLU A 76 -5.25 10.67 -13.09
CA GLU A 76 -4.18 10.34 -14.05
C GLU A 76 -3.66 8.92 -13.82
N ILE A 77 -3.45 8.54 -12.56
CA ILE A 77 -3.08 7.15 -12.20
C ILE A 77 -4.17 6.18 -12.63
N ALA A 78 -5.44 6.49 -12.37
CA ALA A 78 -6.57 5.63 -12.72
C ALA A 78 -6.70 5.42 -14.24
N ALA A 79 -6.42 6.45 -15.04
CA ALA A 79 -6.46 6.38 -16.50
C ALA A 79 -5.38 5.46 -17.10
N GLU A 80 -4.31 5.18 -16.36
CA GLU A 80 -3.19 4.32 -16.77
C GLU A 80 -3.39 2.84 -16.36
N VAL A 81 -4.48 2.53 -15.65
CA VAL A 81 -4.84 1.14 -15.33
C VAL A 81 -5.34 0.47 -16.61
N ILE A 82 -4.84 -0.74 -16.86
CA ILE A 82 -5.16 -1.51 -18.07
C ILE A 82 -5.97 -2.77 -17.74
N GLY A 83 -6.75 -3.24 -18.71
CA GLY A 83 -7.59 -4.43 -18.57
C GLY A 83 -8.96 -4.13 -17.96
N ASP A 84 -9.75 -5.18 -17.76
CA ASP A 84 -11.09 -5.10 -17.17
C ASP A 84 -11.00 -5.21 -15.65
N VAL A 85 -10.50 -4.13 -15.02
CA VAL A 85 -10.30 -4.05 -13.57
C VAL A 85 -11.14 -2.89 -13.03
N GLU A 86 -11.87 -3.11 -11.93
CA GLU A 86 -12.54 -2.03 -11.21
C GLU A 86 -11.50 -1.02 -10.71
N VAL A 87 -11.72 0.27 -10.96
CA VAL A 87 -10.84 1.35 -10.50
C VAL A 87 -11.63 2.34 -9.65
N ILE A 88 -11.11 2.66 -8.47
CA ILE A 88 -11.63 3.71 -7.59
C ILE A 88 -10.59 4.83 -7.53
N ILE A 89 -11.05 6.07 -7.68
CA ILE A 89 -10.23 7.27 -7.50
C ILE A 89 -10.51 7.81 -6.09
N GLU A 90 -9.51 7.78 -5.22
CA GLU A 90 -9.59 8.33 -3.87
C GLU A 90 -8.28 9.07 -3.54
N PRO A 91 -8.24 10.41 -3.63
CA PRO A 91 -7.03 11.20 -3.40
C PRO A 91 -6.41 11.06 -1.99
N SER A 92 -7.19 10.76 -0.95
CA SER A 92 -6.66 10.61 0.41
C SER A 92 -6.11 9.19 0.63
N PRO A 93 -4.81 9.03 0.98
CA PRO A 93 -4.26 7.73 1.35
C PRO A 93 -5.00 7.07 2.51
N GLU A 94 -5.45 7.88 3.47
CA GLU A 94 -6.16 7.42 4.66
C GLU A 94 -7.54 6.86 4.30
N ARG A 95 -8.27 7.50 3.37
CA ARG A 95 -9.54 6.96 2.87
C ARG A 95 -9.34 5.81 1.89
N ALA A 96 -8.29 5.82 1.08
CA ALA A 96 -7.99 4.74 0.17
C ALA A 96 -7.79 3.41 0.91
N ILE A 97 -7.05 3.40 2.03
CA ILE A 97 -6.90 2.18 2.84
C ILE A 97 -8.21 1.76 3.51
N GLU A 98 -9.03 2.70 3.97
CA GLU A 98 -10.34 2.37 4.55
C GLU A 98 -11.28 1.73 3.52
N ILE A 99 -11.31 2.24 2.29
CA ILE A 99 -12.08 1.66 1.18
C ILE A 99 -11.56 0.25 0.87
N ALA A 100 -10.25 0.06 0.77
CA ALA A 100 -9.68 -1.25 0.50
C ALA A 100 -10.07 -2.27 1.57
N LEU A 101 -9.98 -1.88 2.85
CA LEU A 101 -10.36 -2.75 3.97
C LEU A 101 -11.86 -3.04 4.02
N ALA A 102 -12.71 -2.09 3.63
CA ALA A 102 -14.15 -2.30 3.55
C ALA A 102 -14.58 -3.17 2.36
N ARG A 103 -13.78 -3.22 1.29
CA ARG A 103 -14.03 -4.01 0.07
C ARG A 103 -13.36 -5.38 0.07
N ALA A 104 -12.45 -5.62 1.01
CA ALA A 104 -11.69 -6.85 1.12
C ALA A 104 -12.45 -7.91 1.90
N GLU A 105 -12.44 -9.13 1.36
CA GLU A 105 -12.80 -10.34 2.13
C GLU A 105 -11.62 -10.79 3.01
N PRO A 106 -11.84 -11.64 4.04
CA PRO A 106 -10.77 -12.07 4.94
C PRO A 106 -9.54 -12.69 4.25
N ASP A 107 -9.75 -13.42 3.15
CA ASP A 107 -8.68 -14.09 2.38
C ASP A 107 -8.08 -13.21 1.26
N ASP A 108 -8.53 -11.97 1.12
CA ASP A 108 -7.98 -11.01 0.15
C ASP A 108 -6.64 -10.43 0.63
N LEU A 109 -5.83 -10.00 -0.34
CA LEU A 109 -4.58 -9.27 -0.11
C LEU A 109 -4.73 -7.81 -0.49
N VAL A 110 -4.62 -6.91 0.48
CA VAL A 110 -4.47 -5.48 0.21
C VAL A 110 -2.98 -5.16 0.01
N VAL A 111 -2.63 -4.59 -1.13
CA VAL A 111 -1.25 -4.23 -1.48
C VAL A 111 -1.14 -2.72 -1.63
N VAL A 112 -0.25 -2.09 -0.87
CA VAL A 112 0.05 -0.65 -0.97
C VAL A 112 1.42 -0.47 -1.59
N THR A 113 1.50 0.24 -2.72
CA THR A 113 2.77 0.43 -3.43
C THR A 113 2.78 1.68 -4.34
N GLY A 114 3.87 1.90 -5.07
CA GLY A 114 4.08 3.00 -6.02
C GLY A 114 4.89 4.16 -5.42
N SER A 115 4.88 4.32 -4.09
CA SER A 115 5.61 5.38 -3.40
C SER A 115 5.94 5.00 -1.96
N LEU A 116 7.20 5.24 -1.56
CA LEU A 116 7.60 5.16 -0.15
C LEU A 116 6.85 6.16 0.73
N TYR A 117 6.45 7.31 0.18
CA TYR A 117 5.65 8.28 0.91
C TYR A 117 4.24 7.75 1.16
N LEU A 118 3.62 7.11 0.16
CA LEU A 118 2.30 6.50 0.31
C LEU A 118 2.31 5.40 1.37
N VAL A 119 3.29 4.50 1.29
CA VAL A 119 3.51 3.48 2.31
C VAL A 119 3.68 4.12 3.69
N GLY A 120 4.44 5.22 3.77
CA GLY A 120 4.58 6.01 4.99
C GLY A 120 3.25 6.55 5.52
N ASN A 121 2.45 7.18 4.66
CA ASN A 121 1.16 7.76 5.03
C ASN A 121 0.19 6.69 5.56
N ILE A 122 0.10 5.54 4.89
CA ILE A 122 -0.82 4.46 5.29
C ILE A 122 -0.30 3.73 6.54
N ARG A 123 1.01 3.62 6.74
CA ARG A 123 1.60 3.00 7.94
C ARG A 123 1.19 3.70 9.24
N GLU A 124 0.95 5.01 9.21
CA GLU A 124 0.49 5.80 10.36
C GLU A 124 -0.76 5.20 11.03
N ARG A 125 -1.60 4.48 10.28
CA ARG A 125 -2.76 3.75 10.81
C ARG A 125 -2.39 2.79 11.95
N TRP A 126 -1.29 2.06 11.81
CA TRP A 126 -0.83 1.09 12.81
C TRP A 126 0.25 1.66 13.71
N TYR A 127 1.16 2.46 13.15
CA TYR A 127 2.30 3.00 13.88
C TYR A 127 2.42 4.51 13.66
N PRO A 128 1.66 5.32 14.42
CA PRO A 128 1.71 6.76 14.30
C PRO A 128 3.09 7.31 14.64
N SER A 129 3.57 8.27 13.85
CA SER A 129 4.87 8.93 14.09
C SER A 129 4.92 9.61 15.46
N GLU A 130 3.81 10.19 15.95
CA GLU A 130 3.74 10.77 17.29
C GLU A 130 3.96 9.74 18.40
N ALA A 131 3.41 8.53 18.24
CA ALA A 131 3.60 7.44 19.19
C ALA A 131 5.05 6.92 19.17
N ILE A 132 5.65 6.81 17.97
CA ILE A 132 7.06 6.44 17.81
C ILE A 132 7.98 7.44 18.53
N LEU A 133 7.75 8.74 18.31
CA LEU A 133 8.57 9.81 18.87
C LEU A 133 8.40 9.92 20.39
N SER A 134 7.17 9.92 20.89
CA SER A 134 6.88 10.03 22.33
C SER A 134 7.41 8.84 23.14
N GLN A 135 7.42 7.65 22.56
CA GLN A 135 7.90 6.43 23.22
C GLN A 135 9.37 6.12 22.89
N SER A 136 10.00 6.86 21.97
CA SER A 136 11.33 6.56 21.44
C SER A 136 11.48 5.10 20.97
N ASN A 137 10.44 4.57 20.33
CA ASN A 137 10.35 3.18 19.93
C ASN A 137 9.66 3.08 18.57
N CYS A 138 10.36 2.51 17.57
CA CYS A 138 9.82 2.31 16.21
C CYS A 138 8.58 1.41 16.17
N TRP A 139 8.34 0.63 17.22
CA TRP A 139 7.19 -0.24 17.41
C TRP A 139 6.46 0.14 18.70
N PRO A 140 5.75 1.29 18.73
CA PRO A 140 5.11 1.80 19.93
C PRO A 140 4.16 0.75 20.53
N ARG A 141 4.18 0.61 21.87
CA ARG A 141 3.42 -0.44 22.58
C ARG A 141 1.92 -0.17 22.55
N THR A 142 1.55 1.11 22.56
CA THR A 142 0.18 1.59 22.40
C THR A 142 0.00 2.19 21.02
N THR A 143 -0.95 1.66 20.26
CA THR A 143 -1.35 2.16 18.95
C THR A 143 -2.82 2.58 18.98
N PRO A 144 -3.31 3.37 18.00
CA PRO A 144 -4.73 3.72 17.91
C PRO A 144 -5.67 2.51 17.82
N LEU A 145 -5.13 1.35 17.42
CA LEU A 145 -5.85 0.09 17.28
C LEU A 145 -5.76 -0.80 18.53
N GLY A 146 -5.13 -0.33 19.61
CA GLY A 146 -4.97 -1.05 20.88
C GLY A 146 -3.52 -1.39 21.21
N LEU A 147 -3.34 -2.27 22.20
CA LEU A 147 -2.03 -2.80 22.58
C LEU A 147 -1.54 -3.76 21.49
N TRP A 148 -0.39 -3.42 20.91
CA TRP A 148 0.35 -4.34 20.05
C TRP A 148 1.40 -5.04 20.90
N ASP A 149 1.29 -6.36 21.04
CA ASP A 149 2.35 -7.19 21.59
C ASP A 149 3.10 -7.81 20.40
N PRO A 150 4.25 -7.24 19.98
CA PRO A 150 5.01 -7.84 18.89
C PRO A 150 5.36 -9.28 19.31
N PRO A 151 5.33 -10.27 18.39
CA PRO A 151 5.95 -11.54 18.67
C PRO A 151 7.36 -11.22 19.13
N LEU A 152 7.68 -11.62 20.37
CA LEU A 152 8.99 -11.41 20.98
C LEU A 152 10.01 -11.66 19.88
N LEU A 153 10.78 -10.63 19.49
CA LEU A 153 12.04 -10.86 18.79
C LEU A 153 12.71 -11.91 19.64
N ALA A 154 12.74 -13.15 19.14
CA ALA A 154 13.44 -14.22 19.79
C ALA A 154 14.81 -13.61 20.06
N LYS A 155 15.13 -13.46 21.34
CA LYS A 155 16.50 -13.17 21.74
C LYS A 155 17.27 -14.40 21.31
N GLU A 156 17.65 -14.46 20.04
CA GLU A 156 18.64 -15.37 19.54
C GLU A 156 19.92 -14.96 20.25
N THR A 157 20.19 -15.71 21.30
CA THR A 157 21.48 -15.82 21.99
C THR A 157 22.56 -16.31 21.05
#